data_AF-A0A756GNZ0-F1
#
_entry.id   AF-A0A756GNZ0-F1
#
_cell.length_a   1.000
_cell.length_b   1.000
_cell.length_c   1.000
_cell.angle_alpha   90.00
_cell.angle_beta   90.00
_cell.angle_gamma   90.00
#
_symmetry.space_group_name_H-M   'P 1'
#
loop_
_entity.id
_entity.type
_entity.pdbx_description
1 polymer ?
#
loop_
_entity_poly.entity_id
_entity_poly.type
_entity_poly.pdbx_seq_one_letter_code
_entity_poly.pdbx_strand_id
1 'polypeptide(L)'
;MTTTQNVTELQPRMTREQLIDAARKAAPLLPPASQWLMNELANRYDVQGVALCESMEQRKSLAIENTVLRDDVICWAKECDRIVERHTKTRSNMHLLEAQRELRELTPVTNVVMNEGAK
;
A
#
# COMPACT_ATOMS: atom_id res chain seq x y z
N MET A 1 20.80 37.68 -26.10
CA MET A 1 20.95 36.72 -24.98
C MET A 1 19.57 36.41 -24.46
N THR A 2 19.10 35.19 -24.70
CA THR A 2 17.74 34.77 -24.36
C THR A 2 17.77 34.26 -22.92
N THR A 3 17.13 35.00 -22.02
CA THR A 3 17.03 34.65 -20.61
C THR A 3 16.21 33.37 -20.47
N THR A 4 16.87 32.27 -20.12
CA THR A 4 16.24 31.02 -19.71
C THR A 4 15.38 31.31 -18.47
N GLN A 5 14.05 31.32 -18.66
CA GLN A 5 13.11 31.42 -17.56
C GLN A 5 13.19 30.12 -16.75
N ASN A 6 13.64 30.22 -15.51
CA ASN A 6 13.56 29.15 -14.52
C ASN A 6 12.09 28.79 -14.32
N VAL A 7 11.67 27.65 -14.89
CA VAL A 7 10.39 26.99 -14.60
C VAL A 7 10.50 26.40 -13.20
N THR A 8 10.37 27.23 -12.18
CA THR A 8 10.40 26.80 -10.77
C THR A 8 9.29 27.43 -9.94
N GLU A 9 8.18 27.78 -10.59
CA GLU A 9 6.88 27.82 -9.92
C GLU A 9 6.21 26.48 -10.21
N LEU A 10 6.39 25.52 -9.31
CA LEU A 10 5.59 24.29 -9.31
C LEU A 10 4.12 24.74 -9.25
N GLN A 11 3.41 24.61 -10.38
CA GLN A 11 1.97 24.79 -10.41
C GLN A 11 1.37 23.98 -9.24
N PRO A 12 0.37 24.54 -8.52
CA PRO A 12 -0.28 23.82 -7.44
C PRO A 12 -0.71 22.44 -7.96
N ARG A 13 -0.32 21.36 -7.26
CA ARG A 13 -0.70 20.01 -7.65
C ARG A 13 -2.22 19.93 -7.65
N MET A 14 -2.81 19.79 -8.84
CA MET A 14 -4.24 19.59 -8.99
C MET A 14 -4.63 18.23 -8.43
N THR A 15 -5.78 18.17 -7.78
CA THR A 15 -6.41 16.90 -7.36
C THR A 15 -6.88 16.10 -8.56
N ARG A 16 -7.15 14.80 -8.36
CA ARG A 16 -7.65 13.91 -9.42
C ARG A 16 -8.91 14.49 -10.05
N GLU A 17 -9.85 14.93 -9.22
CA GLU A 17 -11.14 15.49 -9.63
C GLU A 17 -10.94 16.77 -10.45
N GLN A 18 -10.03 17.65 -10.03
CA GLN A 18 -9.68 18.87 -10.77
C GLN A 18 -9.06 18.57 -12.13
N LEU A 19 -8.22 17.53 -12.25
CA LEU A 19 -7.61 17.11 -13.52
C LEU A 19 -8.66 16.54 -14.47
N ILE A 20 -9.58 15.71 -13.98
CA ILE A 20 -10.70 15.16 -14.75
C ILE A 20 -11.61 16.29 -15.23
N ASP A 21 -11.94 17.23 -14.35
CA ASP A 21 -12.79 18.38 -14.70
C ASP A 21 -12.11 19.28 -15.74
N ALA A 22 -10.81 19.55 -15.59
CA ALA A 22 -10.06 20.33 -16.57
C ALA A 22 -10.01 19.62 -17.93
N ALA A 23 -9.78 18.30 -17.94
CA ALA A 23 -9.80 17.49 -19.15
C ALA A 23 -11.15 17.55 -19.88
N ARG A 24 -12.25 17.40 -19.13
CA ARG A 24 -13.62 17.45 -19.68
C ARG A 24 -14.00 18.83 -20.19
N LYS A 25 -13.53 19.91 -19.54
CA LYS A 25 -13.71 21.29 -20.00
C LYS A 25 -12.88 21.62 -21.24
N ALA A 26 -11.68 21.04 -21.36
CA ALA A 26 -10.81 21.25 -22.51
C ALA A 26 -11.26 20.45 -23.75
N ALA A 27 -11.79 19.24 -23.56
CA ALA A 27 -12.21 18.35 -24.65
C ALA A 27 -13.06 19.02 -25.76
N PRO A 28 -14.12 19.81 -25.47
CA PRO A 28 -14.93 20.44 -26.52
C PRO A 28 -14.21 21.54 -27.31
N LEU A 29 -13.05 22.02 -26.84
CA LEU A 29 -12.25 23.03 -27.54
C LEU A 29 -11.25 22.40 -28.53
N LEU A 30 -11.18 21.07 -28.58
CA LEU A 30 -10.22 20.32 -29.39
C LEU A 30 -10.85 19.77 -30.68
N PRO A 31 -10.06 19.49 -31.72
CA PRO A 31 -10.52 18.75 -32.89
C PRO A 31 -11.07 17.36 -32.51
N PRO A 32 -11.96 16.74 -33.32
CA PRO A 32 -12.70 15.53 -32.93
C PRO A 32 -11.85 14.37 -32.41
N ALA A 33 -10.71 14.09 -33.06
CA ALA A 33 -9.81 13.02 -32.63
C ALA A 33 -9.16 13.31 -31.26
N SER A 34 -8.72 14.55 -31.04
CA SER A 34 -8.12 14.99 -29.78
C SER A 34 -9.16 15.13 -28.65
N GLN A 35 -10.37 15.58 -28.97
CA GLN A 35 -11.50 15.60 -28.05
C GLN A 35 -11.80 14.19 -27.50
N TRP A 36 -11.89 13.20 -28.40
CA TRP A 36 -12.13 11.81 -28.01
C TRP A 36 -11.02 11.29 -27.08
N LEU A 37 -9.75 11.52 -27.46
CA LEU A 37 -8.60 11.13 -26.64
C LEU A 37 -8.62 11.77 -25.24
N MET A 38 -8.95 13.07 -25.14
CA MET A 38 -8.99 13.77 -23.86
C MET A 38 -10.07 13.21 -22.93
N ASN A 39 -11.24 12.88 -23.46
CA ASN A 39 -12.32 12.26 -22.70
C ASN A 39 -11.95 10.84 -22.26
N GLU A 40 -11.37 10.04 -23.14
CA GLU A 40 -10.93 8.68 -22.82
C GLU A 40 -9.83 8.69 -21.74
N LEU A 41 -8.89 9.63 -21.81
CA LEU A 41 -7.86 9.81 -20.80
C LEU A 41 -8.47 10.18 -19.44
N ALA A 42 -9.44 11.10 -19.41
CA ALA A 42 -10.15 11.44 -18.18
C ALA A 42 -10.87 10.23 -17.57
N ASN A 43 -11.52 9.42 -18.40
CA ASN A 43 -12.22 8.20 -17.95
C ASN A 43 -11.25 7.16 -17.37
N ARG A 44 -10.13 6.88 -18.06
CA ARG A 44 -9.13 5.92 -17.57
C ARG A 44 -8.49 6.38 -16.27
N TYR A 45 -8.20 7.67 -16.16
CA TYR A 45 -7.62 8.24 -14.96
C TYR A 45 -8.58 8.15 -13.76
N ASP A 46 -9.88 8.36 -13.99
CA ASP A 46 -10.91 8.17 -12.96
C ASP A 46 -10.96 6.72 -12.45
N VAL A 47 -11.12 5.76 -13.38
CA VAL A 47 -11.18 4.32 -13.08
C VAL A 47 -9.92 3.84 -12.36
N GLN A 48 -8.73 4.22 -12.86
CA GLN A 48 -7.46 3.86 -12.21
C GLN A 48 -7.33 4.48 -10.82
N GLY A 49 -7.80 5.72 -10.64
CA GLY A 49 -7.81 6.36 -9.34
C GLY A 49 -8.66 5.59 -8.32
N VAL A 50 -9.87 5.18 -8.70
CA VAL A 50 -10.75 4.37 -7.84
C VAL A 50 -10.10 3.03 -7.50
N ALA A 51 -9.63 2.30 -8.52
CA ALA A 51 -8.99 1.00 -8.33
C ALA A 51 -7.74 1.09 -7.44
N LEU A 52 -6.95 2.17 -7.56
CA LEU A 52 -5.80 2.41 -6.69
C LEU A 52 -6.24 2.67 -5.24
N CYS A 53 -7.26 3.50 -5.02
CA CYS A 53 -7.80 3.75 -3.68
C CYS A 53 -8.28 2.46 -3.02
N GLU A 54 -9.04 1.63 -3.74
CA GLU A 54 -9.51 0.32 -3.24
C GLU A 54 -8.35 -0.62 -2.93
N SER A 55 -7.34 -0.69 -3.80
CA SER A 55 -6.14 -1.50 -3.58
C SER A 55 -5.33 -1.03 -2.36
N MET A 56 -5.23 0.29 -2.14
CA MET A 56 -4.59 0.85 -0.95
C MET A 56 -5.33 0.46 0.33
N GLU A 57 -6.66 0.45 0.30
CA GLU A 57 -7.47 0.08 1.47
C GLU A 57 -7.38 -1.42 1.76
N GLN A 58 -7.47 -2.27 0.73
CA GLN A 58 -7.25 -3.71 0.86
C GLN A 58 -5.88 -4.01 1.46
N ARG A 59 -4.83 -3.29 1.02
CA ARG A 59 -3.48 -3.47 1.54
C ARG A 59 -3.38 -3.12 3.03
N LYS A 60 -4.04 -2.06 3.49
CA LYS A 60 -4.09 -1.71 4.92
C LYS A 60 -4.80 -2.79 5.73
N SER A 61 -5.93 -3.29 5.22
CA SER A 61 -6.67 -4.38 5.87
C SER A 61 -5.81 -5.64 6.01
N LEU A 62 -5.13 -6.04 4.94
CA LEU A 62 -4.21 -7.19 4.95
C LEU A 62 -3.02 -6.99 5.89
N ALA A 63 -2.49 -5.77 6.02
CA ALA A 63 -1.43 -5.47 6.97
C ALA A 63 -1.91 -5.67 8.41
N ILE A 64 -3.12 -5.21 8.75
CA ILE A 64 -3.73 -5.41 10.07
C ILE A 64 -3.94 -6.91 10.33
N GLU A 65 -4.54 -7.64 9.39
CA GLU A 65 -4.74 -9.08 9.52
C GLU A 65 -3.41 -9.84 9.71
N ASN A 66 -2.37 -9.45 8.96
CA ASN A 66 -1.04 -10.05 9.11
C ASN A 66 -0.46 -9.81 10.51
N THR A 67 -0.65 -8.62 11.10
CA THR A 67 -0.19 -8.36 12.47
C THR A 67 -0.88 -9.26 13.49
N VAL A 68 -2.20 -9.43 13.37
CA VAL A 68 -2.98 -10.31 14.26
C VAL A 68 -2.52 -11.76 14.12
N LEU A 69 -2.37 -12.26 12.89
CA LEU A 69 -1.92 -13.63 12.66
C LEU A 69 -0.51 -13.90 13.20
N ARG A 70 0.39 -12.91 13.13
CA ARG A 70 1.73 -13.03 13.71
C ARG A 70 1.67 -13.14 15.23
N ASP A 71 0.83 -12.34 15.87
CA ASP A 71 0.61 -12.43 17.32
C ASP A 71 0.00 -13.77 17.73
N ASP A 72 -0.97 -14.28 16.95
CA ASP A 72 -1.57 -15.60 17.17
C ASP A 72 -0.54 -16.73 17.06
N VAL A 73 0.35 -16.70 16.05
CA VAL A 73 1.44 -17.66 15.90
C VAL A 73 2.35 -17.65 17.14
N ILE A 74 2.68 -16.47 17.67
CA ILE A 74 3.48 -16.34 18.89
C ILE A 74 2.74 -16.89 20.12
N CYS A 75 1.44 -16.63 20.24
CA CYS A 75 0.62 -17.15 21.33
C CYS A 75 0.54 -18.68 21.29
N TRP A 76 0.32 -19.27 20.12
CA TRP A 76 0.30 -20.73 19.93
C TRP A 76 1.66 -21.37 20.23
N ALA A 77 2.76 -20.76 19.76
CA ALA A 77 4.10 -21.25 20.06
C ALA A 77 4.39 -21.27 21.57
N LYS A 78 3.94 -20.26 22.32
CA LYS A 78 4.03 -20.23 23.78
C LYS A 78 3.20 -21.33 24.44
N GLU A 79 1.99 -21.61 23.96
CA GLU A 79 1.18 -22.71 24.51
C GLU A 79 1.81 -24.07 24.18
N CYS A 80 2.42 -24.25 23.01
CA CYS A 80 3.20 -25.45 22.70
C CYS A 80 4.35 -25.64 23.70
N ASP A 81 5.12 -24.60 23.97
CA ASP A 81 6.19 -24.65 24.98
C ASP A 81 5.65 -24.96 26.38
N ARG A 82 4.49 -24.41 26.75
CA ARG A 82 3.81 -24.71 28.02
C ARG A 82 3.35 -26.17 28.11
N ILE A 83 2.81 -26.71 27.02
CA ILE A 83 2.42 -28.13 26.92
C ILE A 83 3.66 -29.01 27.09
N VAL A 84 4.76 -28.70 26.41
CA VAL A 84 6.02 -29.46 26.55
C VAL A 84 6.50 -29.43 28.00
N GLU A 85 6.55 -28.25 28.63
CA GLU A 85 6.96 -28.11 30.03
C GLU A 85 6.07 -28.92 30.98
N ARG A 86 4.75 -28.93 30.77
CA ARG A 86 3.83 -29.75 31.58
C ARG A 86 4.14 -31.24 31.51
N HIS A 87 4.56 -31.75 30.35
CA HIS A 87 4.83 -33.18 30.13
C HIS A 87 6.24 -33.59 30.53
N THR A 88 7.24 -32.80 30.17
CA THR A 88 8.67 -33.11 30.40
C THR A 88 9.17 -32.62 31.75
N LYS A 89 8.39 -31.78 32.44
CA LYS A 89 8.79 -31.06 33.66
C LYS A 89 10.07 -30.23 33.48
N THR A 90 10.40 -29.92 32.22
CA THR A 90 11.58 -29.17 31.82
C THR A 90 11.13 -27.94 31.06
N ARG A 91 11.64 -26.77 31.44
CA ARG A 91 11.33 -25.51 30.77
C ARG A 91 11.77 -25.55 29.30
N SER A 92 10.87 -25.18 28.39
CA SER A 92 11.13 -25.05 26.96
C SER A 92 10.75 -23.64 26.48
N ASN A 93 11.52 -23.12 25.52
CA ASN A 93 11.17 -21.94 24.71
C ASN A 93 11.47 -22.19 23.22
N MET A 94 11.63 -23.46 22.84
CA MET A 94 12.10 -23.86 21.52
C MET A 94 11.10 -23.43 20.44
N HIS A 95 9.81 -23.66 20.65
CA HIS A 95 8.76 -23.34 19.67
C HIS A 95 8.62 -21.83 19.49
N LEU A 96 8.68 -21.07 20.59
CA LEU A 96 8.67 -19.61 20.53
C LEU A 96 9.84 -19.06 19.71
N LEU A 97 11.06 -19.56 19.95
CA LEU A 97 12.26 -19.10 19.24
C LEU A 97 12.21 -19.47 17.75
N GLU A 98 11.71 -20.65 17.41
CA GLU A 98 11.52 -21.07 16.03
C GLU A 98 10.47 -20.20 15.31
N ALA A 99 9.30 -20.01 15.91
CA ALA A 99 8.26 -19.15 15.34
C ALA A 99 8.76 -17.71 15.11
N GLN A 100 9.53 -17.15 16.05
CA GLN A 100 10.14 -15.83 15.88
C GLN A 100 11.16 -15.78 14.73
N ARG A 101 11.93 -16.85 14.53
CA ARG A 101 12.90 -16.97 13.43
C ARG A 101 12.17 -17.02 12.09
N GLU A 102 11.19 -17.91 11.94
CA GLU A 102 10.43 -18.08 10.70
C GLU A 102 9.64 -16.82 10.34
N LEU A 103 8.97 -16.21 11.33
CA LEU A 103 8.27 -14.94 11.10
C LEU A 103 9.24 -13.86 10.60
N ARG A 104 10.46 -13.79 11.13
CA ARG A 104 11.49 -12.84 10.69
C ARG A 104 11.90 -13.08 9.23
N GLU A 105 12.04 -14.34 8.82
CA GLU A 105 12.40 -14.73 7.45
C GLU A 105 11.29 -14.42 6.42
N LEU A 106 10.02 -14.45 6.83
CA LEU A 106 8.88 -14.08 5.98
C LEU A 106 8.73 -12.57 5.72
N THR A 107 9.52 -11.73 6.42
CA THR A 107 9.31 -10.27 6.47
C THR A 107 9.92 -9.36 5.37
N PRO A 108 10.74 -9.79 4.38
CA PRO A 108 11.36 -8.84 3.45
C PRO A 108 10.35 -8.02 2.62
N VAL A 109 9.21 -8.60 2.24
CA VAL A 109 8.22 -7.96 1.37
C VAL A 109 7.23 -7.10 2.15
N THR A 110 6.86 -7.51 3.36
CA THR A 110 5.81 -6.85 4.16
C THR A 110 6.31 -5.59 4.88
N ASN A 111 7.57 -5.56 5.31
CA ASN A 111 8.14 -4.41 6.05
C ASN A 111 8.37 -3.18 5.17
N VAL A 112 8.70 -3.37 3.88
CA VAL A 112 8.82 -2.25 2.93
C VAL A 112 7.47 -1.53 2.78
N VAL A 113 6.40 -2.31 2.72
CA VAL A 113 5.03 -1.81 2.54
C VAL A 113 4.45 -1.17 3.82
N MET A 114 4.73 -1.70 5.02
CA MET A 114 4.25 -1.11 6.28
C MET A 114 4.94 0.21 6.63
N ASN A 115 6.20 0.40 6.24
CA ASN A 115 6.97 1.61 6.56
C ASN A 115 6.71 2.79 5.61
N GLU A 116 6.08 2.57 4.45
CA GLU A 116 5.67 3.65 3.54
C GLU A 116 4.44 4.42 4.02
N GLY A 117 3.66 3.88 4.97
CA GLY A 117 2.48 4.53 5.55
C GLY A 117 2.72 5.39 6.80
N ALA A 118 3.98 5.49 7.27
CA ALA A 118 4.34 6.11 8.56
C ALA A 118 5.05 7.48 8.44
N LYS A 119 4.91 8.18 7.30
CA LYS A 119 5.43 9.55 7.11
C LYS A 119 4.33 10.53 6.75
#